data_AF-A0A7X6L3R3-F1
#
_entry.id   AF-A0A7X6L3R3-F1
#
_cell.length_a   1.000
_cell.length_b   1.000
_cell.length_c   1.000
_cell.angle_alpha   90.00
_cell.angle_beta   90.00
_cell.angle_gamma   90.00
#
_symmetry.space_group_name_H-M   'P 1'
#
loop_
_entity.id
_entity.type
_entity.pdbx_description
1 polymer ?
#
loop_
_entity_poly.entity_id
_entity_poly.type
_entity_poly.pdbx_seq_one_letter_code
_entity_poly.pdbx_strand_id
1 'polypeptide(L)'
;MSVHVVDRMWIVSDQTPHQARRVSDDAWVVSYLRGRMVSTEQATAAIQAAEMVALTEELVRRIGLTPLEAVGLVVLESPWDTGPLRKRYRLPRPGGRHRR
;
A
#
# COMPACT_ATOMS: atom_id res chain seq x y z
N MET A 1 -2.90 -3.75 -17.01
CA MET A 1 -2.19 -2.73 -16.22
C MET A 1 -1.16 -2.10 -17.14
N SER A 2 -1.52 -0.96 -17.72
CA SER A 2 -0.58 -0.21 -18.54
C SER A 2 -0.66 1.26 -18.16
N VAL A 3 0.38 1.71 -17.47
CA VAL A 3 0.63 3.12 -17.25
C VAL A 3 1.27 3.69 -18.51
N HIS A 4 0.67 4.73 -19.06
CA HIS A 4 1.11 5.36 -20.30
C HIS A 4 1.66 6.75 -20.03
N VAL A 5 2.83 7.04 -20.59
CA VAL A 5 3.38 8.40 -20.65
C VAL A 5 2.95 9.01 -21.99
N VAL A 6 2.10 10.04 -21.95
CA VAL A 6 1.59 10.75 -23.13
C VAL A 6 2.31 12.09 -23.27
N ASP A 7 2.93 12.32 -24.43
CA ASP A 7 3.64 13.56 -24.80
C ASP A 7 4.70 14.04 -23.80
N ARG A 8 5.23 13.14 -22.95
CA ARG A 8 6.13 13.46 -21.82
C ARG A 8 5.54 14.49 -20.84
N MET A 9 4.23 14.69 -20.87
CA MET A 9 3.53 15.70 -20.09
C MET A 9 2.48 15.07 -19.16
N TRP A 10 2.03 13.87 -19.48
CA TRP A 10 1.01 13.15 -18.73
C TRP A 10 1.44 11.73 -18.41
N ILE A 11 1.06 11.26 -17.23
CA ILE A 11 1.03 9.85 -16.87
C ILE A 11 -0.42 9.50 -16.60
N VAL A 12 -0.95 8.55 -17.37
CA VAL A 12 -2.35 8.12 -17.33
C VAL A 12 -2.43 6.60 -17.26
N SER A 13 -3.60 6.11 -16.89
CA SER A 13 -3.93 4.69 -16.84
C SER A 13 -5.34 4.47 -17.38
N ASP A 14 -5.56 3.28 -17.94
CA ASP A 14 -6.87 2.81 -18.37
C ASP A 14 -7.75 2.28 -17.22
N GLN A 15 -7.17 2.05 -16.03
CA GLN A 15 -7.84 1.43 -14.88
C GLN A 15 -8.25 2.43 -13.79
N THR A 16 -7.85 3.70 -13.90
CA THR A 16 -8.18 4.74 -12.91
C THR A 16 -8.38 6.10 -13.58
N PRO A 17 -9.32 6.94 -13.09
CA PRO A 17 -9.47 8.32 -13.58
C PRO A 17 -8.36 9.25 -13.08
N HIS A 18 -7.44 8.77 -12.24
CA HIS A 18 -6.34 9.57 -11.72
C HIS A 18 -5.20 9.69 -12.74
N GLN A 19 -4.59 10.87 -12.76
CA GLN A 19 -3.54 11.22 -13.71
C GLN A 19 -2.45 12.06 -13.04
N ALA A 20 -1.25 11.99 -13.59
CA ALA A 20 -0.16 12.89 -13.24
C ALA A 20 0.11 13.86 -14.39
N ARG A 21 0.36 15.12 -14.05
CA ARG A 21 0.72 16.18 -14.99
C ARG A 21 2.11 16.71 -14.65
N ARG A 22 2.97 16.80 -15.65
CA ARG A 22 4.28 17.44 -15.51
C ARG A 22 4.11 18.94 -15.33
N VAL A 23 4.84 19.51 -14.37
CA VAL A 23 4.81 20.95 -14.06
C VAL A 23 6.19 21.61 -14.19
N SER A 24 7.28 20.83 -14.16
CA SER A 24 8.63 21.25 -14.53
C SER A 24 9.46 20.06 -15.02
N ASP A 25 10.76 20.26 -15.27
CA ASP A 25 11.59 19.24 -15.89
C ASP A 25 11.66 17.91 -15.12
N ASP A 26 11.61 17.93 -13.79
CA ASP A 26 11.57 16.71 -12.97
C ASP A 26 10.51 16.76 -11.87
N ALA A 27 9.46 17.57 -12.07
CA ALA A 27 8.35 17.67 -11.13
C ALA A 27 7.01 17.39 -11.78
N TRP A 28 6.23 16.59 -11.08
CA TRP A 28 4.89 16.17 -11.43
C TRP A 28 3.93 16.47 -10.29
N VAL A 29 2.67 16.72 -10.63
CA VAL A 29 1.56 16.73 -9.68
C VAL A 29 0.62 15.59 -10.03
N VAL A 30 0.08 14.91 -9.02
CA VAL A 30 -0.88 13.81 -9.18
C VAL A 30 -2.24 14.28 -8.70
N SER A 31 -3.31 13.98 -9.45
CA SER A 31 -4.66 14.51 -9.21
C SER A 31 -5.18 14.33 -7.78
N TYR A 32 -4.79 13.24 -7.11
CA TYR A 32 -5.20 12.93 -5.73
C TYR A 32 -4.16 13.31 -4.66
N LEU A 33 -2.92 13.63 -5.04
CA LEU A 33 -1.85 14.09 -4.12
C LEU A 33 -1.76 15.62 -4.13
N ARG A 34 -2.84 16.29 -3.73
CA ARG A 34 -2.93 17.75 -3.77
C ARG A 34 -1.79 18.41 -2.97
N GLY A 35 -1.17 19.42 -3.57
CA GLY A 35 -0.11 20.22 -2.94
C GLY A 35 1.27 19.56 -2.87
N ARG A 36 1.47 18.39 -3.50
CA ARG A 36 2.78 17.73 -3.55
C ARG A 36 3.33 17.73 -4.97
N MET A 37 4.57 18.18 -5.11
CA MET A 37 5.38 17.91 -6.29
C MET A 37 6.17 16.64 -6.04
N VAL A 38 6.20 15.75 -7.03
CA VAL A 38 6.84 14.45 -6.94
C VAL A 38 7.69 14.21 -8.18
N SER A 39 8.69 13.33 -8.08
CA SER A 39 9.51 12.94 -9.23
C SER A 39 8.70 12.12 -10.24
N THR A 40 9.26 11.90 -11.43
CA THR A 40 8.66 11.05 -12.46
C THR A 40 8.38 9.62 -11.95
N GLU A 41 9.33 9.05 -11.19
CA GLU A 41 9.19 7.71 -10.59
C GLU A 41 8.06 7.67 -9.58
N GLN A 42 8.01 8.65 -8.68
CA GLN A 42 6.95 8.76 -7.67
C GLN A 42 5.57 9.01 -8.29
N ALA A 43 5.50 9.80 -9.36
CA ALA A 43 4.26 10.02 -10.11
C ALA A 43 3.77 8.71 -10.75
N THR A 44 4.67 7.93 -11.34
CA THR A 44 4.36 6.61 -11.90
C THR A 44 3.84 5.66 -10.82
N ALA A 45 4.55 5.58 -9.68
CA ALA A 45 4.14 4.76 -8.54
C ALA A 45 2.78 5.19 -7.97
N ALA A 46 2.49 6.49 -7.96
CA ALA A 46 1.19 7.01 -7.53
C ALA A 46 0.04 6.57 -8.47
N ILE A 47 0.24 6.60 -9.78
CA ILE A 47 -0.77 6.08 -10.72
C ILE A 47 -0.95 4.57 -10.55
N GLN A 48 0.13 3.80 -10.42
CA GLN A 48 0.04 2.37 -10.14
C GLN A 48 -0.67 2.07 -8.81
N ALA A 49 -0.44 2.86 -7.76
CA ALA A 49 -1.16 2.73 -6.50
C ALA A 49 -2.67 2.98 -6.68
N ALA A 50 -3.05 3.98 -7.49
CA ALA A 50 -4.45 4.23 -7.83
C ALA A 50 -5.08 3.07 -8.61
N GLU A 51 -4.35 2.43 -9.55
CA GLU A 51 -4.82 1.20 -10.21
C GLU A 51 -5.04 0.06 -9.22
N MET A 52 -4.12 -0.12 -8.27
CA MET A 52 -4.22 -1.17 -7.26
C MET A 52 -5.44 -0.96 -6.35
N VAL A 53 -5.75 0.28 -6.00
CA VAL A 53 -6.96 0.61 -5.24
C VAL A 53 -8.22 0.28 -6.03
N ALA A 54 -8.28 0.62 -7.32
CA ALA A 54 -9.41 0.30 -8.19
C ALA A 54 -9.61 -1.23 -8.32
N LEU A 55 -8.52 -2.00 -8.48
CA LEU A 55 -8.56 -3.46 -8.50
C LEU A 55 -9.02 -4.03 -7.15
N THR A 56 -8.50 -3.50 -6.05
CA THR A 56 -8.89 -3.92 -4.69
C THR A 56 -10.37 -3.71 -4.50
N GLU A 57 -10.90 -2.54 -4.90
CA GLU A 57 -12.33 -2.23 -4.82
C GLU A 57 -13.20 -3.25 -5.55
N GLU A 58 -12.81 -3.66 -6.76
CA GLU A 58 -13.52 -4.68 -7.52
C GLU A 58 -13.53 -6.05 -6.82
N LEU A 59 -12.42 -6.45 -6.19
CA LEU A 59 -12.33 -7.74 -5.50
C LEU A 59 -13.12 -7.75 -4.19
N VAL A 60 -12.96 -6.72 -3.36
CA VAL A 60 -13.53 -6.67 -1.99
C VAL A 60 -15.04 -6.49 -2.01
N ARG A 61 -15.60 -5.84 -3.04
CA ARG A 61 -17.06 -5.77 -3.25
C ARG A 61 -17.70 -7.16 -3.35
N ARG A 62 -17.00 -8.16 -3.89
CA ARG A 62 -17.52 -9.53 -4.04
C ARG A 62 -17.71 -10.27 -2.71
N ILE A 63 -17.04 -9.80 -1.66
CA ILE A 63 -17.14 -10.34 -0.30
C ILE A 63 -17.83 -9.36 0.66
N GLY A 64 -18.49 -8.33 0.12
CA GLY A 64 -19.25 -7.37 0.92
C GLY A 64 -18.41 -6.43 1.78
N LEU A 65 -17.15 -6.20 1.40
CA LEU A 65 -16.25 -5.28 2.10
C LEU A 65 -15.97 -4.04 1.27
N THR A 66 -15.62 -2.95 1.95
CA THR A 66 -14.95 -1.79 1.37
C THR A 66 -13.43 -2.01 1.29
N PRO A 67 -12.69 -1.28 0.45
CA PRO A 67 -11.23 -1.37 0.40
C PRO A 67 -10.56 -1.12 1.75
N LEU A 68 -11.04 -0.15 2.53
CA LEU A 68 -10.44 0.19 3.83
C LEU A 68 -10.69 -0.89 4.89
N GLU A 69 -11.87 -1.50 4.91
CA GLU A 69 -12.15 -2.64 5.78
C GLU A 69 -11.25 -3.83 5.41
N ALA A 70 -11.12 -4.14 4.13
CA ALA A 70 -10.25 -5.22 3.67
C ALA A 70 -8.78 -4.98 4.06
N VAL A 71 -8.26 -3.77 3.89
CA VAL A 71 -6.90 -3.42 4.34
C VAL A 71 -6.77 -3.58 5.85
N GLY A 72 -7.74 -3.09 6.63
CA GLY A 72 -7.75 -3.23 8.09
C GLY A 72 -7.72 -4.69 8.51
N LEU A 73 -8.61 -5.52 7.96
CA LEU A 73 -8.70 -6.95 8.28
C LEU A 73 -7.43 -7.69 7.87
N VAL A 74 -6.89 -7.49 6.67
CA VAL A 74 -5.67 -8.18 6.22
C VAL A 74 -4.45 -7.81 7.06
N VAL A 75 -4.35 -6.57 7.55
CA VAL A 75 -3.23 -6.12 8.37
C VAL A 75 -3.36 -6.55 9.83
N LEU A 76 -4.57 -6.56 10.38
CA LEU A 76 -4.82 -6.80 11.80
C LEU A 76 -5.11 -8.26 12.14
N GLU A 77 -5.81 -8.98 11.25
CA GLU A 77 -6.17 -10.37 11.49
C GLU A 77 -4.97 -11.29 11.30
N SER A 78 -4.81 -12.24 12.22
CA SER A 78 -3.79 -13.26 12.08
C SER A 78 -4.26 -14.31 11.07
N PRO A 79 -3.37 -14.78 10.17
CA PRO A 79 -3.64 -16.00 9.43
C PRO A 79 -3.97 -17.13 10.39
N TRP A 80 -4.87 -18.03 9.99
CA TRP A 80 -5.22 -19.20 10.78
C TRP A 80 -3.94 -19.95 11.17
N ASP A 81 -3.85 -20.39 12.43
CA ASP A 81 -2.67 -21.00 13.08
C ASP A 81 -1.63 -21.58 12.11
N THR A 82 -0.78 -20.71 11.55
CA THR A 82 0.49 -21.14 11.02
C THR A 82 1.35 -21.38 12.24
N GLY A 83 1.66 -22.65 12.53
CA GLY A 83 2.29 -23.14 13.75
C GLY A 83 3.35 -22.22 14.39
N PRO A 84 3.58 -22.37 15.69
CA PRO A 84 3.90 -21.26 16.58
C PRO A 84 5.22 -20.57 16.22
N LEU A 85 5.17 -19.34 15.70
CA LEU A 85 6.24 -18.37 15.95
C LEU A 85 6.11 -17.82 17.38
N ARG A 86 6.24 -18.72 18.36
CA ARG A 86 6.50 -18.36 19.76
C ARG A 86 7.93 -17.82 19.86
N LYS A 87 8.19 -16.61 19.38
CA LYS A 87 9.18 -15.74 20.04
C LYS A 87 8.52 -15.13 21.27
N ARG A 88 8.22 -16.01 22.25
CA ARG A 88 8.16 -15.57 23.64
C ARG A 88 9.54 -15.06 23.96
N TYR A 89 9.69 -13.75 24.16
CA TYR A 89 10.81 -13.23 24.92
C TYR A 89 10.82 -13.98 26.25
N ARG A 90 11.67 -15.01 26.36
CA ARG A 90 12.00 -15.63 27.64
C ARG A 90 12.82 -14.57 28.38
N LEU A 91 12.14 -13.75 29.17
CA LEU A 91 12.81 -13.13 30.30
C LEU A 91 13.44 -14.27 31.11
N PRO A 92 14.75 -14.23 31.39
CA PRO A 92 15.37 -15.22 32.26
C PRO A 92 14.65 -15.15 33.60
N ARG A 93 14.05 -16.26 34.04
CA ARG A 93 13.61 -16.37 35.44
C ARG A 93 14.86 -16.18 36.30
N PRO A 94 14.90 -15.21 37.24
CA PRO A 94 16.03 -15.10 38.14
C PRO A 94 16.09 -16.39 38.96
N GLY A 95 17.23 -17.08 38.86
CA GLY A 95 17.46 -18.35 39.50
C GLY A 95 17.33 -18.21 41.02
N GLY A 96 16.34 -18.89 41.60
CA GLY A 96 16.26 -19.10 43.03
C GLY A 96 17.47 -19.94 43.46
N ARG A 97 18.45 -19.29 44.10
CA ARG A 97 19.62 -19.93 44.67
C ARG A 97 19.20 -20.89 45.78
N HIS A 98 19.54 -22.15 45.54
CA HIS A 98 19.95 -23.22 46.45
C HIS A 98 19.73 -23.07 47.97
N ARG A 99 19.03 -24.09 48.49
CA ARG A 99 19.18 -24.75 49.79
C ARG A 99 20.56 -24.60 50.44
N ARG A 100 20.58 -24.32 51.74
CA ARG A 100 21.18 -25.18 52.78
C ARG A 100 20.29 -25.18 54.01
#